data_AF-A0A8T6VNM1-F1
#
_entry.id   AF-A0A8T6VNM1-F1
#
_cell.length_a   1.000
_cell.length_b   1.000
_cell.length_c   1.000
_cell.angle_alpha   90.00
_cell.angle_beta   90.00
_cell.angle_gamma   90.00
#
_symmetry.space_group_name_H-M   'P 1'
#
loop_
_entity.id
_entity.type
_entity.pdbx_description
1 polymer ?
#
loop_
_entity_poly.entity_id
_entity_poly.type
_entity_poly.pdbx_seq_one_letter_code
_entity_poly.pdbx_strand_id
1 'polypeptide(L)' 'TDGRVYRLDLNSKYEAMGFTSKYPRGAFALKERTEGVRTTLLDVVWQTGKTGKVTPVGIIKSVNIDGA' A
#
# COMPACT_ATOMS: atom_id res chain seq x y z
N THR A 1 -1.59 -6.87 -5.02
CA THR A 1 -0.44 -7.65 -4.51
C THR A 1 0.57 -6.66 -3.97
N ASP A 2 0.82 -6.62 -2.67
CA ASP A 2 1.59 -5.53 -2.02
C ASP A 2 3.11 -5.57 -2.26
N GLY A 3 3.59 -6.43 -3.16
CA GLY A 3 5.00 -6.62 -3.48
C GLY A 3 5.35 -8.02 -3.96
N ARG A 4 6.66 -8.28 -4.10
CA ARG A 4 7.25 -9.60 -4.39
C ARG A 4 8.12 -10.06 -3.22
N VAL A 5 8.11 -11.36 -2.93
CA VAL A 5 9.01 -11.96 -1.93
C VAL A 5 10.10 -12.72 -2.66
N TYR A 6 11.35 -12.41 -2.32
CA TYR A 6 12.52 -13.13 -2.81
C TYR A 6 13.04 -14.03 -1.70
N ARG A 7 13.29 -15.30 -2.03
CA ARG A 7 13.88 -16.30 -1.15
C ARG A 7 15.04 -16.96 -1.87
N LEU A 8 16.06 -17.36 -1.13
CA LEU A 8 17.07 -18.25 -1.68
C LEU A 8 16.44 -19.57 -2.14
N ASP A 9 16.86 -19.99 -3.32
CA ASP A 9 16.35 -21.19 -3.97
C ASP A 9 16.86 -22.47 -3.28
N LEU A 10 18.14 -22.47 -2.91
CA LEU A 10 18.78 -23.56 -2.17
C LEU A 10 18.44 -23.53 -0.68
N ASN A 11 17.69 -24.53 -0.20
CA ASN A 11 17.34 -24.67 1.21
C ASN A 11 18.57 -24.73 2.13
N SER A 12 19.66 -25.39 1.72
CA SER A 12 20.90 -25.46 2.51
C SER A 12 21.52 -24.09 2.78
N LYS A 13 21.49 -23.20 1.77
CA LYS A 13 21.97 -21.82 1.91
C LYS A 13 21.00 -20.94 2.71
N TYR A 14 19.69 -21.20 2.59
CA TYR A 14 18.67 -20.53 3.37
C TYR A 14 18.82 -20.80 4.87
N GLU A 15 18.95 -22.06 5.26
CA GLU A 15 19.16 -22.47 6.66
C GLU A 15 20.48 -21.95 7.22
N ALA A 16 21.56 -22.01 6.42
CA ALA A 16 22.88 -21.50 6.83
C ALA A 16 22.88 -19.98 7.12
N MET A 17 22.00 -19.20 6.49
CA MET A 17 21.85 -17.77 6.77
C MET A 17 21.16 -17.49 8.11
N GLY A 18 20.39 -18.43 8.63
CA GLY A 18 19.70 -18.32 9.91
C GLY A 18 18.58 -17.26 9.95
N PHE A 19 18.16 -16.93 11.17
CA PHE A 19 17.00 -16.09 11.44
C PHE A 19 17.35 -14.97 12.42
N THR A 20 16.68 -13.82 12.28
CA THR A 20 16.62 -12.82 13.35
C THR A 20 15.47 -13.18 14.29
N SER A 21 15.31 -12.45 15.40
CA SER A 21 14.20 -12.66 16.34
C SER A 21 12.81 -12.56 15.72
N LYS A 22 12.66 -11.99 14.51
CA LYS A 22 11.37 -11.71 13.89
C LYS A 22 11.26 -12.13 12.42
N TYR A 23 12.38 -12.22 11.69
CA TYR A 23 12.38 -12.48 10.24
C TYR A 23 13.55 -13.38 9.80
N PRO A 24 13.36 -14.25 8.79
CA PRO A 24 14.43 -15.02 8.17
C PRO A 24 15.44 -14.13 7.44
N ARG A 25 16.73 -14.48 7.47
CA ARG A 25 17.76 -13.73 6.74
C ARG A 25 17.85 -14.11 5.26
N GLY A 26 17.46 -15.34 4.92
CA GLY A 26 17.47 -15.85 3.54
C GLY A 26 16.26 -15.47 2.68
N ALA A 27 15.37 -14.61 3.18
CA ALA A 27 14.24 -14.08 2.42
C ALA A 27 13.98 -12.61 2.73
N PHE A 28 13.55 -11.86 1.72
CA PHE A 28 13.15 -10.46 1.88
C PHE A 28 11.94 -10.14 0.99
N ALA A 29 11.07 -9.27 1.50
CA ALA A 29 9.92 -8.77 0.76
C ALA A 29 10.24 -7.42 0.13
N LEU A 30 10.21 -7.35 -1.19
CA LEU A 30 10.24 -6.10 -1.93
C LEU A 30 8.80 -5.58 -2.06
N LYS A 31 8.45 -4.60 -1.23
CA LYS A 31 7.16 -3.92 -1.31
C LYS A 31 7.27 -2.76 -2.29
N GLU A 32 6.69 -2.92 -3.47
CA GLU A 32 6.46 -1.80 -4.38
C GLU A 32 5.35 -0.94 -3.78
N ARG A 33 5.73 0.22 -3.24
CA ARG A 33 4.77 1.21 -2.78
C ARG A 33 4.66 2.27 -3.86
N THR A 34 3.49 2.39 -4.47
CA THR A 34 3.20 3.56 -5.28
C THR A 34 3.28 4.79 -4.37
N GLU A 35 3.99 5.82 -4.81
CA GLU A 35 4.05 7.06 -4.06
C GLU A 35 2.65 7.67 -3.98
N GLY A 36 2.19 7.95 -2.76
CA GLY A 36 0.95 8.67 -2.56
C GLY A 36 1.10 10.09 -3.08
N VAL A 37 0.26 10.51 -4.02
CA VAL A 37 0.27 11.87 -4.52
C VAL A 37 -0.35 12.80 -3.47
N ARG A 38 0.34 13.90 -3.16
CA ARG A 38 -0.22 14.95 -2.30
C ARG A 38 -1.06 15.90 -3.15
N THR A 39 -2.27 16.20 -2.69
CA THR A 39 -3.15 17.19 -3.32
C THR A 39 -3.81 18.10 -2.30
N THR A 40 -4.43 19.16 -2.79
CA THR A 40 -5.15 20.15 -2.00
C THR A 40 -6.63 19.80 -1.98
N LEU A 41 -7.22 19.75 -0.78
CA LEU A 41 -8.67 19.69 -0.61
C LEU A 41 -9.24 21.08 -0.90
N LEU A 42 -10.18 21.16 -1.84
CA LEU A 42 -10.81 22.40 -2.28
C LEU A 42 -12.11 22.65 -1.51
N ASP A 43 -12.93 21.62 -1.33
CA ASP A 43 -14.23 21.74 -0.65
C ASP A 43 -14.71 20.39 -0.10
N VAL A 44 -15.74 20.40 0.74
CA VAL A 44 -16.42 19.21 1.25
C VAL A 44 -17.93 19.36 1.10
N VAL A 45 -18.52 18.48 0.30
CA VAL A 45 -19.97 18.44 0.05
C VAL A 45 -20.61 17.31 0.83
N TRP A 46 -21.77 17.57 1.42
CA TRP A 46 -22.52 16.58 2.19
C TRP A 46 -23.56 15.88 1.31
N GLN A 47 -23.42 14.57 1.11
CA GLN A 47 -24.37 13.77 0.34
C GLN A 47 -25.25 12.92 1.27
N THR A 48 -26.56 12.95 1.07
CA THR A 48 -27.52 12.11 1.79
C THR A 48 -27.74 10.80 1.07
N GLY A 49 -27.42 9.68 1.73
CA GLY A 49 -27.72 8.34 1.24
C GLY A 49 -29.21 8.01 1.32
N LYS A 50 -29.63 6.95 0.63
CA LYS A 50 -31.03 6.48 0.59
C LYS A 50 -31.63 6.17 1.97
N THR A 51 -30.79 5.88 2.96
CA THR A 51 -31.17 5.61 4.35
C THR A 51 -31.11 6.85 5.25
N GLY A 52 -30.88 8.04 4.69
CA GLY A 52 -30.73 9.30 5.44
C GLY A 52 -29.33 9.54 6.01
N LYS A 53 -28.39 8.60 5.84
CA LYS A 53 -26.99 8.78 6.29
C LYS A 53 -26.30 9.88 5.48
N VAL A 54 -25.84 10.92 6.15
CA VAL A 54 -25.07 12.01 5.56
C VAL A 54 -23.59 11.60 5.44
N THR A 55 -23.05 11.60 4.22
CA THR A 55 -21.66 11.22 3.91
C THR A 55 -20.90 12.43 3.39
N PRO A 56 -19.78 12.84 4.01
CA PRO A 56 -18.94 13.91 3.47
C PRO A 56 -18.13 13.40 2.27
N VAL A 57 -18.16 14.16 1.18
CA VAL A 57 -17.38 13.91 -0.03
C VAL A 57 -16.45 15.09 -0.26
N GLY A 58 -15.14 14.84 -0.24
CA GLY A 58 -14.13 15.86 -0.49
C GLY A 58 -13.92 16.10 -1.99
N ILE A 59 -13.99 17.36 -2.41
CA ILE A 59 -13.58 17.81 -3.74
C ILE A 59 -12.10 18.18 -3.65
N ILE A 60 -11.25 17.47 -4.37
CA ILE A 60 -9.80 17.68 -4.39
C ILE A 60 -9.37 18.28 -5.72
N LYS A 61 -8.25 19.01 -5.71
CA LYS A 61 -7.59 19.44 -6.94
C LYS A 61 -7.20 18.19 -7.74
N SER A 62 -7.42 18.22 -9.06
CA SER A 62 -7.14 17.09 -9.95
C SER A 62 -5.68 16.63 -9.81
N VAL A 63 -5.50 15.32 -9.66
CA VAL A 63 -4.23 14.62 -9.52
C VAL A 63 -4.34 13.38 -10.40
N ASN A 64 -3.27 13.07 -11.11
CA ASN A 64 -3.20 11.82 -11.88
C ASN A 64 -2.78 10.69 -10.93
N ILE A 65 -3.62 9.67 -10.79
CA ILE A 65 -3.30 8.46 -10.01
C ILE A 65 -3.36 7.29 -10.98
N ASP A 66 -2.21 6.67 -11.25
CA ASP A 66 -2.10 5.49 -12.12
C ASP A 66 -2.80 5.65 -13.50
N GLY A 67 -2.84 6.87 -14.05
CA GLY A 67 -3.44 7.18 -15.35
C GLY A 67 -4.92 7.57 -15.32
N ALA A 68 -5.51 7.71 -14.14
CA ALA A 68 -6.87 8.22 -13.91
C ALA A 68 -6.87 9.69 -13.43
#